data_AF-R4L5K8-F1
#
_entry.id   AF-R4L5K8-F1
#
_cell.length_a   1.000
_cell.length_b   1.000
_cell.length_c   1.000
_cell.angle_alpha   90.00
_cell.angle_beta   90.00
_cell.angle_gamma   90.00
#
_symmetry.space_group_name_H-M   'P 1'
#
loop_
_entity.id
_entity.type
_entity.pdbx_description
1 polymer ?
#
loop_
_entity_poly.entity_id
_entity_poly.type
_entity_poly.pdbx_seq_one_letter_code
_entity_poly.pdbx_strand_id
1 'polypeptide(L)'
;MSGQDHAAAILAKLDADDASPPLVVLDGFVPTGTLPPYVVVYFDYDAPPAETDSQASNLVMASLRRDVLAYCHSVATTARGARAVAARAEAALLDQVLTVPGRTCWPIRRTEGQPARRDETTGTAIFDVVDVYRLSSTPA
;
A
#
# COMPACT_ATOMS: atom_id res chain seq x y z
N MET A 1 -14.11 9.64 11.46
CA MET A 1 -13.50 8.91 10.33
C MET A 1 -12.05 8.64 10.66
N SER A 2 -11.64 7.38 10.63
CA SER A 2 -10.34 6.93 11.12
C SER A 2 -9.40 6.59 9.96
N GLY A 3 -8.11 6.36 10.22
CA GLY A 3 -7.19 5.82 9.20
C GLY A 3 -7.68 4.49 8.60
N GLN A 4 -8.50 3.74 9.35
CA GLN A 4 -9.08 2.48 8.91
C GLN A 4 -9.92 2.60 7.63
N ASP A 5 -10.61 3.73 7.43
CA ASP A 5 -11.47 3.93 6.27
C ASP A 5 -10.61 4.07 4.98
N HIS A 6 -9.41 4.65 5.09
CA HIS A 6 -8.43 4.74 4.01
C HIS A 6 -7.79 3.40 3.72
N ALA A 7 -7.37 2.67 4.75
CA ALA A 7 -6.80 1.33 4.62
C ALA A 7 -7.79 0.36 3.93
N ALA A 8 -9.05 0.37 4.36
CA ALA A 8 -10.11 -0.44 3.76
C ALA A 8 -10.29 -0.12 2.26
N ALA A 9 -10.24 1.16 1.86
CA ALA A 9 -10.34 1.55 0.46
C ALA A 9 -9.15 1.05 -0.38
N ILE A 10 -7.94 1.06 0.18
CA ILE A 10 -6.73 0.55 -0.48
C ILE A 10 -6.80 -0.97 -0.63
N LEU A 11 -7.15 -1.69 0.45
CA LEU A 11 -7.29 -3.15 0.41
C LEU A 11 -8.37 -3.58 -0.58
N ALA A 12 -9.55 -2.94 -0.56
CA ALA A 12 -10.63 -3.22 -1.50
C ALA A 12 -10.21 -3.01 -2.96
N LYS A 13 -9.31 -2.06 -3.23
CA LYS A 13 -8.79 -1.82 -4.57
C LYS A 13 -7.82 -2.91 -5.02
N LEU A 14 -7.00 -3.45 -4.11
CA LEU A 14 -6.13 -4.60 -4.38
C LEU A 14 -6.93 -5.89 -4.55
N ASP A 15 -7.96 -6.10 -3.72
CA ASP A 15 -8.84 -7.27 -3.79
C ASP A 15 -9.68 -7.31 -5.07
N ALA A 16 -9.91 -6.16 -5.71
CA ALA A 16 -10.62 -6.05 -6.98
C ALA A 16 -9.75 -6.41 -8.21
N ASP A 17 -8.53 -6.91 -8.00
CA ASP A 17 -7.69 -7.41 -9.09
C ASP A 17 -8.22 -8.75 -9.63
N ASP A 18 -8.88 -8.68 -10.78
CA ASP A 18 -9.52 -9.82 -11.46
C ASP A 18 -8.54 -10.72 -12.23
N ALA A 19 -7.22 -10.48 -12.16
CA ALA A 19 -6.25 -11.33 -12.84
C ALA A 19 -6.20 -12.75 -12.23
N SER A 20 -5.98 -13.75 -13.09
CA SER A 20 -5.93 -15.17 -12.71
C SER A 20 -4.48 -15.68 -12.59
N PRO A 21 -4.10 -16.35 -11.49
CA PRO A 21 -4.90 -16.60 -10.28
C PRO A 21 -5.13 -15.31 -9.45
N PRO A 22 -6.20 -15.23 -8.63
CA PRO A 22 -6.48 -14.07 -7.80
C PRO A 22 -5.28 -13.66 -6.93
N LEU A 23 -5.10 -12.36 -6.73
CA LEU A 23 -4.07 -11.84 -5.84
C LEU A 23 -4.50 -12.12 -4.38
N VAL A 24 -3.63 -12.78 -3.62
CA VAL A 24 -3.84 -12.95 -2.18
C VAL A 24 -3.36 -11.69 -1.48
N VAL A 25 -4.29 -10.88 -0.96
CA VAL A 25 -4.02 -9.64 -0.23
C VAL A 25 -4.21 -9.88 1.27
N LEU A 26 -3.26 -9.42 2.07
CA LEU A 26 -3.25 -9.59 3.53
C LEU A 26 -3.05 -8.24 4.22
N ASP A 27 -3.75 -8.01 5.32
CA ASP A 27 -3.69 -6.76 6.11
C ASP A 27 -2.85 -6.97 7.37
N GLY A 28 -1.59 -6.53 7.33
CA GLY A 28 -0.66 -6.49 8.47
C GLY A 28 -0.25 -7.83 9.10
N PHE A 29 -0.87 -8.94 8.70
CA PHE A 29 -0.64 -10.26 9.29
C PHE A 29 -0.69 -11.36 8.22
N VAL A 30 0.29 -12.26 8.27
CA VAL A 30 0.34 -13.45 7.41
C VAL A 30 -0.03 -14.69 8.23
N PRO A 31 -1.21 -15.30 8.01
CA PRO A 31 -1.59 -16.52 8.70
C PRO A 31 -0.59 -17.66 8.48
N THR A 32 -0.37 -18.47 9.52
CA THR A 32 0.50 -19.65 9.43
C THR A 32 0.01 -20.59 8.33
N GLY A 33 0.93 -21.04 7.47
CA GLY A 33 0.61 -21.93 6.35
C GLY A 33 0.20 -21.21 5.06
N THR A 34 0.12 -19.87 5.06
CA THR A 34 -0.07 -19.11 3.81
C THR A 34 1.10 -19.35 2.86
N LEU A 35 0.80 -19.84 1.66
CA LEU A 35 1.81 -20.12 0.64
C LEU A 35 1.95 -18.93 -0.32
N PRO A 36 3.17 -18.55 -0.74
CA PRO A 36 3.35 -17.55 -1.78
C PRO A 36 2.80 -18.03 -3.15
N PRO A 37 2.39 -17.12 -4.04
CA PRO A 37 2.56 -15.66 -3.95
C PRO A 37 1.44 -14.93 -3.21
N TYR A 38 1.79 -13.91 -2.44
CA TYR A 38 0.85 -13.00 -1.78
C TYR A 38 1.44 -11.59 -1.64
N VAL A 39 0.58 -10.62 -1.36
CA VAL A 39 0.98 -9.28 -0.90
C VAL A 39 0.47 -9.06 0.52
N VAL A 40 1.34 -8.61 1.42
CA VAL A 40 0.93 -8.14 2.76
C VAL A 40 1.13 -6.64 2.84
N VAL A 41 0.11 -5.93 3.30
CA VAL A 41 0.07 -4.47 3.35
C VAL A 41 0.12 -4.01 4.80
N TYR A 42 1.02 -3.08 5.10
CA TYR A 42 1.05 -2.39 6.38
C TYR A 42 0.71 -0.92 6.16
N PHE A 43 0.00 -0.33 7.11
CA PHE A 43 -0.43 1.06 7.02
C PHE A 43 0.23 1.93 8.08
N ASP A 44 0.72 3.10 7.68
CA ASP A 44 1.12 4.19 8.55
C ASP A 44 0.21 5.40 8.29
N TYR A 45 -0.36 5.96 9.37
CA TYR A 45 -1.42 6.97 9.33
C TYR A 45 -0.96 8.37 9.75
N ASP A 46 0.29 8.52 10.21
CA ASP A 46 0.85 9.77 10.73
C ASP A 46 2.13 10.19 9.98
N ALA A 47 2.29 9.73 8.73
CA ALA A 47 3.40 10.14 7.89
C ALA A 47 3.35 11.67 7.71
N PRO A 48 4.40 12.41 8.14
CA PRO A 48 4.41 13.86 7.98
C PRO A 48 4.24 14.20 6.50
N PRO A 49 3.44 15.22 6.17
CA PRO A 49 3.28 15.64 4.79
C PRO A 49 4.67 15.93 4.22
N ALA A 50 4.94 15.47 3.00
CA ALA A 50 6.23 15.73 2.36
C ALA A 50 6.50 17.24 2.38
N GLU A 51 7.69 17.62 2.87
CA GLU A 51 8.08 19.02 3.21
C GLU A 51 7.94 20.03 2.05
N THR A 52 7.72 19.56 0.82
CA THR A 52 7.51 20.36 -0.37
C THR A 52 6.07 20.84 -0.57
N ASP A 53 5.12 20.44 0.27
CA ASP A 53 3.72 20.88 0.13
C ASP A 53 3.47 22.18 0.92
N SER A 54 3.56 23.31 0.22
CA SER A 54 3.20 24.64 0.76
C SER A 54 1.74 24.77 1.22
N GLN A 55 0.93 23.73 1.00
CA GLN A 55 -0.44 23.59 1.52
C GLN A 55 -0.54 22.87 2.87
N ALA A 56 0.56 22.37 3.44
CA ALA A 56 0.56 21.64 4.72
C ALA A 56 0.26 22.52 5.94
N SER A 57 0.29 23.85 5.78
CA SER A 57 -0.04 24.82 6.83
C SER A 57 -1.19 25.73 6.37
N ASN A 58 -2.43 25.38 6.76
CA ASN A 58 -3.48 26.38 6.79
C ASN A 58 -3.11 27.43 7.86
N LEU A 59 -3.48 28.70 7.66
CA LEU A 59 -3.30 29.82 8.60
C LEU A 59 -3.90 29.57 10.00
N VAL A 60 -4.64 28.47 10.18
CA VAL A 60 -5.30 28.05 11.42
C VAL A 60 -4.58 26.87 12.11
N MET A 61 -3.39 26.43 11.65
CA MET A 61 -2.61 25.33 12.26
C MET A 61 -3.36 23.99 12.44
N ALA A 62 -4.51 23.80 11.78
CA ALA A 62 -5.24 22.53 11.77
C ALA A 62 -4.91 21.80 10.46
N SER A 63 -3.96 20.87 10.50
CA SER A 63 -3.71 20.00 9.35
C SER A 63 -4.85 18.97 9.27
N LEU A 64 -5.88 19.30 8.49
CA LEU A 64 -7.02 18.40 8.21
C LEU A 64 -6.67 17.39 7.10
N ARG A 65 -5.52 17.59 6.45
CA ARG A 65 -4.94 16.65 5.51
C ARG A 65 -4.48 15.40 6.25
N ARG A 66 -4.71 14.24 5.64
CA ARG A 66 -4.13 12.97 6.07
C ARG A 66 -3.40 12.34 4.91
N ASP A 67 -2.20 11.88 5.19
CA ASP A 67 -1.41 11.05 4.30
C ASP A 67 -1.35 9.65 4.94
N VAL A 68 -1.74 8.64 4.18
CA VAL A 68 -1.66 7.23 4.59
C VAL A 68 -0.66 6.55 3.69
N LEU A 69 0.36 5.94 4.28
CA LEU A 69 1.34 5.12 3.57
C LEU A 69 0.93 3.66 3.65
N ALA A 70 0.89 2.99 2.50
CA ALA A 70 0.68 1.56 2.36
C ALA A 70 2.00 0.91 1.93
N TYR A 71 2.62 0.17 2.83
CA TYR A 71 3.82 -0.63 2.58
C TYR A 71 3.38 -1.99 2.06
N CYS A 72 3.55 -2.21 0.76
CA CYS A 72 3.16 -3.45 0.08
C CYS A 72 4.38 -4.37 -0.04
N HIS A 73 4.44 -5.40 0.80
CA HIS A 73 5.43 -6.47 0.70
C HIS A 73 4.90 -7.56 -0.24
N SER A 74 5.51 -7.65 -1.41
CA SER A 74 5.17 -8.59 -2.48
C SER A 74 6.07 -9.81 -2.40
N VAL A 75 5.49 -10.93 -1.97
CA VAL A 75 6.22 -12.11 -1.54
C VAL A 75 6.02 -13.27 -2.52
N ALA A 76 7.11 -13.93 -2.92
CA ALA A 76 7.07 -15.13 -3.76
C ALA A 76 8.26 -16.08 -3.53
N THR A 77 8.21 -17.29 -4.10
CA THR A 77 9.32 -18.26 -4.07
C THR A 77 10.45 -17.93 -5.06
N THR A 78 10.26 -16.95 -5.94
CA THR A 78 11.29 -16.50 -6.89
C THR A 78 11.27 -14.98 -7.03
N ALA A 79 12.42 -14.38 -7.34
CA ALA A 79 12.52 -12.94 -7.59
C ALA A 79 11.65 -12.45 -8.77
N ARG A 80 11.39 -13.33 -9.75
CA ARG A 80 10.45 -13.02 -10.85
C ARG A 80 9.00 -13.00 -10.34
N GLY A 81 8.62 -13.97 -9.52
CA GLY A 81 7.30 -14.02 -8.90
C GLY A 81 7.02 -12.79 -8.04
N ALA A 82 7.97 -12.39 -7.21
CA ALA A 82 7.81 -11.24 -6.32
C ALA A 82 7.60 -9.93 -7.11
N ARG A 83 8.37 -9.75 -8.19
CA ARG A 83 8.18 -8.61 -9.12
C ARG A 83 6.84 -8.67 -9.86
N ALA A 84 6.34 -9.86 -10.19
CA ALA A 84 5.04 -10.00 -10.83
C ALA A 84 3.89 -9.62 -9.88
N VAL A 85 4.00 -9.99 -8.60
CA VAL A 85 3.06 -9.56 -7.55
C VAL A 85 3.11 -8.04 -7.36
N ALA A 86 4.32 -7.48 -7.26
CA ALA A 86 4.52 -6.03 -7.13
C ALA A 86 3.92 -5.26 -8.32
N ALA A 87 4.10 -5.75 -9.55
CA ALA A 87 3.52 -5.14 -10.74
C ALA A 87 1.97 -5.14 -10.72
N ARG A 88 1.34 -6.16 -10.13
CA ARG A 88 -0.12 -6.20 -9.95
C ARG A 88 -0.58 -5.18 -8.92
N ALA A 89 0.12 -5.10 -7.77
CA ALA A 89 -0.16 -4.08 -6.77
C ALA A 89 0.01 -2.66 -7.33
N GLU A 90 1.07 -2.42 -8.12
CA GLU A 90 1.29 -1.15 -8.80
C GLU A 90 0.16 -0.82 -9.77
N ALA A 91 -0.24 -1.75 -10.64
CA ALA A 91 -1.33 -1.55 -11.57
C ALA A 91 -2.67 -1.27 -10.86
N ALA A 92 -2.90 -1.90 -9.71
CA ALA A 92 -4.10 -1.71 -8.92
C ALA A 92 -4.13 -0.37 -8.16
N LEU A 93 -2.98 0.16 -7.73
CA LEU A 93 -2.91 1.32 -6.83
C LEU A 93 -2.44 2.61 -7.51
N LEU A 94 -1.44 2.55 -8.39
CA LEU A 94 -0.81 3.74 -8.93
C LEU A 94 -1.83 4.61 -9.69
N ASP A 95 -1.82 5.89 -9.38
CA ASP A 95 -2.65 6.94 -9.99
C ASP A 95 -4.16 6.78 -9.78
N GLN A 96 -4.58 5.83 -8.95
CA GLN A 96 -5.99 5.66 -8.61
C GLN A 96 -6.44 6.75 -7.64
N VAL A 97 -7.61 7.32 -7.91
CA VAL A 97 -8.32 8.19 -6.97
C VAL A 97 -9.35 7.36 -6.23
N LEU A 98 -9.10 7.10 -4.94
CA LEU A 98 -10.00 6.28 -4.12
C LEU A 98 -11.16 7.09 -3.56
N THR A 99 -12.30 6.44 -3.36
CA THR A 99 -13.44 7.03 -2.67
C THR A 99 -13.39 6.68 -1.19
N VAL A 100 -13.27 7.70 -0.33
CA VAL A 100 -13.39 7.55 1.13
C VAL A 100 -14.50 8.49 1.60
N PRO A 101 -15.56 7.98 2.28
CA PRO A 101 -16.71 8.80 2.67
C PRO A 101 -16.32 10.05 3.44
N GLY A 102 -16.79 11.24 3.03
CA GLY A 102 -16.48 12.51 3.69
C GLY A 102 -15.06 13.04 3.44
N ARG A 103 -14.33 12.49 2.47
CA ARG A 103 -13.00 12.98 2.06
C ARG A 103 -12.95 13.25 0.57
N THR A 104 -12.11 14.21 0.22
CA THR A 104 -11.58 14.37 -1.13
C THR A 104 -10.19 13.76 -1.17
N CYS A 105 -10.01 12.70 -1.96
CA CYS A 105 -8.73 12.01 -2.10
C CYS A 105 -7.99 12.47 -3.36
N TRP A 106 -6.66 12.48 -3.30
CA TRP A 106 -5.79 12.66 -4.46
C TRP A 106 -5.37 11.31 -5.05
N PRO A 107 -4.87 11.30 -6.31
CA PRO A 107 -4.32 10.09 -6.90
C PRO A 107 -3.20 9.49 -6.03
N ILE A 108 -3.25 8.19 -5.82
CA ILE A 108 -2.21 7.45 -5.10
C ILE A 108 -0.88 7.56 -5.86
N ARG A 109 0.20 7.81 -5.13
CA ARG A 109 1.56 7.89 -5.69
C ARG A 109 2.49 6.90 -5.00
N ARG A 110 3.36 6.28 -5.78
CA ARG A 110 4.49 5.52 -5.24
C ARG A 110 5.55 6.50 -4.70
N THR A 111 5.98 6.30 -3.46
CA THR A 111 6.96 7.19 -2.80
C THR A 111 8.32 6.53 -2.66
N GLU A 112 8.34 5.23 -2.36
CA GLU A 112 9.57 4.47 -2.12
C GLU A 112 9.48 3.08 -2.74
N GLY A 113 10.62 2.40 -2.83
CA GLY A 113 10.69 1.01 -3.26
C GLY A 113 12.01 0.35 -2.89
N GLN A 114 11.93 -0.93 -2.55
CA GLN A 114 13.06 -1.81 -2.32
C GLN A 114 13.03 -2.95 -3.34
N PRO A 115 14.15 -3.22 -4.04
CA PRO A 115 14.21 -4.34 -4.97
C PRO A 115 14.05 -5.68 -4.24
N ALA A 116 13.75 -6.72 -5.02
CA ALA A 116 13.58 -8.08 -4.51
C ALA A 116 14.78 -8.51 -3.66
N ARG A 117 14.57 -8.76 -2.37
CA ARG A 117 15.57 -9.34 -1.47
C ARG A 117 15.22 -10.77 -1.15
N ARG A 118 16.24 -11.63 -1.17
CA ARG A 118 16.11 -13.03 -0.78
C ARG A 118 16.19 -13.12 0.73
N ASP A 119 15.23 -13.82 1.32
CA ASP A 119 15.18 -14.16 2.73
C ASP A 119 15.14 -15.68 2.87
N GLU A 120 15.99 -16.23 3.74
CA GLU A 120 16.07 -17.66 4.05
C GLU A 120 15.89 -17.95 5.54
N THR A 121 15.61 -16.93 6.35
CA THR A 121 15.51 -17.04 7.82
C THR A 121 14.41 -18.01 8.27
N THR A 122 13.42 -18.24 7.40
CA THR A 122 12.28 -19.16 7.63
C THR A 122 12.53 -20.59 7.16
N GLY A 123 13.76 -20.90 6.69
CA GLY A 123 14.15 -22.24 6.21
C GLY A 123 13.72 -22.54 4.76
N THR A 124 12.93 -21.66 4.13
CA THR A 124 12.61 -21.68 2.70
C THR A 124 13.05 -20.37 2.07
N ALA A 125 13.68 -20.41 0.90
CA ALA A 125 14.05 -19.19 0.20
C ALA A 125 12.79 -18.49 -0.33
N ILE A 126 12.56 -17.29 0.20
CA ILE A 126 11.48 -16.39 -0.18
C ILE A 126 12.09 -15.10 -0.74
N PHE A 127 11.39 -14.44 -1.64
CA PHE A 127 11.77 -13.16 -2.21
C PHE A 127 10.71 -12.13 -1.88
N ASP A 128 11.15 -10.99 -1.36
CA ASP A 128 10.28 -9.87 -0.97
C ASP A 128 10.67 -8.60 -1.74
N VAL A 129 9.69 -7.99 -2.42
CA VAL A 129 9.77 -6.65 -3.02
C VAL A 129 8.88 -5.74 -2.20
N VAL A 130 9.40 -4.59 -1.78
CA VAL A 130 8.62 -3.64 -0.98
C VAL A 130 8.37 -2.40 -1.82
N ASP A 131 7.11 -2.02 -1.98
CA ASP A 131 6.72 -0.76 -2.61
C ASP A 131 5.83 0.05 -1.65
N VAL A 132 6.08 1.35 -1.56
CA VAL A 132 5.32 2.24 -0.66
C VAL A 132 4.44 3.15 -1.48
N TYR A 133 3.14 3.14 -1.19
CA TYR A 133 2.13 3.97 -1.86
C TYR A 133 1.52 4.95 -0.87
N ARG A 134 1.43 6.21 -1.26
CA ARG A 134 0.81 7.28 -0.47
C ARG A 134 -0.58 7.62 -1.01
N LEU A 135 -1.56 7.57 -0.13
CA LEU A 135 -2.89 8.13 -0.33
C LEU A 135 -3.04 9.41 0.51
N SER A 136 -3.21 10.54 -0.15
CA SER A 136 -3.47 11.82 0.50
C SER A 136 -4.95 12.17 0.42
N SER A 137 -5.49 12.83 1.45
CA SER A 137 -6.86 13.33 1.43
C SER A 137 -7.10 14.53 2.36
N THR A 138 -8.13 15.32 2.06
CA THR A 138 -8.70 16.37 2.94
C THR A 138 -10.18 16.11 3.20
N PRO A 139 -10.81 16.75 4.21
CA PRO A 139 -12.27 16.74 4.34
C PRO A 139 -12.92 17.29 3.06
N ALA A 140 -14.03 16.66 2.66
CA ALA A 140 -14.90 17.16 1.60
C ALA A 140 -15.91 18.18 2.14
#